data_AF-A0A7V1FYW8-F1
#
_entry.id   AF-A0A7V1FYW8-F1
#
_cell.length_a   1.000
_cell.length_b   1.000
_cell.length_c   1.000
_cell.angle_alpha   90.00
_cell.angle_beta   90.00
_cell.angle_gamma   90.00
#
_symmetry.space_group_name_H-M   'P 1'
#
loop_
_entity.id
_entity.type
_entity.pdbx_description
1 polymer ?
#
loop_
_entity_poly.entity_id
_entity_poly.type
_entity_poly.pdbx_seq_one_letter_code
_entity_poly.pdbx_strand_id
1 'polypeptide(L)'
;MTEPAGNSDKSGDIAVSKVVTDFVKGLSNEHRMLVILKARLYDGAWEPMLDDLRNRLVGKPYIFKLANRIQDDIERIEQMSEFEAEHNIDLADYVDSV
;
A
#
# COMPACT_ATOMS: atom_id res chain seq x y z
N MET A 1 31.79 1.30 -36.79
CA MET A 1 31.56 0.53 -35.56
C MET A 1 30.20 0.97 -35.05
N THR A 2 29.21 0.09 -35.11
CA THR A 2 27.83 0.43 -34.75
C THR A 2 27.60 -0.05 -33.33
N GLU A 3 27.47 0.87 -32.39
CA GLU A 3 27.02 0.57 -31.02
C GLU A 3 25.51 0.30 -31.06
N PRO A 4 24.99 -0.80 -30.47
CA PRO A 4 23.57 -0.90 -30.21
C PRO A 4 23.31 -0.31 -28.82
N ALA A 5 22.85 0.95 -28.80
CA ALA A 5 22.25 1.54 -27.61
C ALA A 5 20.77 1.11 -27.51
N GLY A 6 20.36 0.67 -26.32
CA GLY A 6 18.95 0.66 -25.91
C GLY A 6 18.30 -0.71 -25.74
N ASN A 7 18.59 -1.42 -24.64
CA ASN A 7 17.68 -2.47 -24.15
C ASN A 7 17.60 -2.54 -22.61
N SER A 8 18.07 -1.52 -21.89
CA SER A 8 18.20 -1.58 -20.43
C SER A 8 16.90 -1.25 -19.68
N ASP A 9 16.02 -0.43 -20.26
CA ASP A 9 14.83 0.08 -19.54
C ASP A 9 13.70 -0.96 -19.42
N LYS A 10 13.49 -1.78 -20.46
CA LYS A 10 12.42 -2.80 -20.44
C LYS A 10 12.64 -3.91 -19.42
N SER A 11 13.89 -4.24 -19.11
CA SER A 11 14.18 -5.33 -18.17
C SER A 11 13.93 -4.93 -16.72
N GLY A 12 14.14 -3.66 -16.36
CA GLY A 12 13.87 -3.14 -15.02
C GLY A 12 12.36 -3.04 -14.76
N ASP A 13 11.61 -2.56 -15.75
CA ASP A 13 10.16 -2.35 -15.64
C ASP A 13 9.39 -3.68 -15.46
N ILE A 14 9.79 -4.73 -16.19
CA ILE A 14 9.24 -6.09 -16.04
C ILE A 14 9.54 -6.67 -14.65
N ALA A 15 10.73 -6.40 -14.11
CA ALA A 15 11.11 -6.87 -12.78
C ALA A 15 10.29 -6.18 -11.68
N VAL A 16 10.13 -4.85 -11.75
CA VAL A 16 9.29 -4.08 -10.82
C VAL A 16 7.84 -4.56 -10.90
N SER A 17 7.28 -4.69 -12.11
CA SER A 17 5.92 -5.20 -12.30
C SER A 17 5.71 -6.59 -11.66
N LYS A 18 6.69 -7.48 -11.78
CA LYS A 18 6.64 -8.80 -11.15
C LYS A 18 6.69 -8.72 -9.62
N VAL A 19 7.58 -7.90 -9.07
CA VAL A 19 7.71 -7.70 -7.60
C VAL A 19 6.40 -7.16 -7.02
N VAL A 20 5.81 -6.15 -7.64
CA VAL A 20 4.51 -5.58 -7.25
C VAL A 20 3.41 -6.64 -7.32
N THR A 21 3.35 -7.40 -8.42
CA THR A 21 2.35 -8.46 -8.59
C THR A 21 2.46 -9.53 -7.50
N ASP A 22 3.67 -9.96 -7.18
CA ASP A 22 3.91 -11.00 -6.17
C ASP A 22 3.60 -10.49 -4.75
N PHE A 23 3.93 -9.23 -4.45
CA PHE A 23 3.56 -8.57 -3.19
C PHE A 23 2.03 -8.50 -3.03
N VAL A 24 1.32 -7.99 -4.04
CA VAL A 24 -0.15 -7.87 -4.03
C VAL A 24 -0.82 -9.23 -3.86
N LYS A 25 -0.31 -10.29 -4.49
CA LYS A 25 -0.81 -11.67 -4.29
C LYS A 25 -0.64 -12.17 -2.86
N GLY A 26 0.38 -11.70 -2.15
CA GLY A 26 0.64 -12.04 -0.75
C GLY A 26 -0.25 -11.29 0.25
N LEU A 27 -0.92 -10.21 -0.16
CA LEU A 27 -1.75 -9.40 0.74
C LEU A 27 -2.97 -10.18 1.22
N SER A 28 -3.13 -10.23 2.55
CA SER A 28 -4.34 -10.74 3.18
C SER A 28 -5.56 -9.85 2.92
N ASN A 29 -6.75 -10.34 3.26
CA ASN A 29 -7.98 -9.56 3.14
C ASN A 29 -7.94 -8.28 3.98
N GLU A 30 -7.31 -8.32 5.16
CA GLU A 30 -7.11 -7.16 6.02
C GLU A 30 -6.26 -6.08 5.34
N HIS A 31 -5.14 -6.47 4.72
CA HIS A 31 -4.29 -5.54 3.96
C HIS A 31 -5.06 -4.91 2.80
N ARG A 32 -5.73 -5.73 1.99
CA ARG A 32 -6.53 -5.27 0.85
C ARG A 32 -7.64 -4.30 1.29
N MET A 33 -8.30 -4.59 2.39
CA MET A 33 -9.31 -3.71 2.97
C MET A 33 -8.71 -2.36 3.39
N LEU A 34 -7.52 -2.34 4.00
CA LEU A 34 -6.83 -1.10 4.36
C LEU A 34 -6.49 -0.25 3.13
N VAL A 35 -5.99 -0.87 2.05
CA VAL A 35 -5.74 -0.20 0.77
C VAL A 35 -7.03 0.41 0.19
N ILE A 36 -8.13 -0.34 0.20
CA ILE A 36 -9.44 0.15 -0.27
C ILE A 36 -9.94 1.32 0.59
N LEU A 37 -9.76 1.24 1.92
CA LEU A 37 -10.17 2.29 2.84
C LEU A 37 -9.33 3.57 2.67
N LYS A 38 -8.01 3.43 2.47
CA LYS A 38 -7.11 4.54 2.12
C LYS A 38 -7.65 5.31 0.91
N ALA A 39 -7.94 4.59 -0.18
CA ALA A 39 -8.42 5.20 -1.42
C ALA A 39 -9.80 5.88 -1.27
N ARG A 40 -10.69 5.34 -0.43
CA ARG A 40 -12.08 5.83 -0.30
C ARG A 40 -12.28 6.92 0.75
N LEU A 41 -11.51 6.89 1.84
CA LEU A 41 -11.76 7.73 3.02
C LEU A 41 -10.65 8.73 3.31
N TYR A 42 -9.44 8.49 2.80
CA TYR A 42 -8.25 9.27 3.12
C TYR A 42 -7.56 9.80 1.87
N ASP A 43 -8.31 9.97 0.77
CA ASP A 43 -7.85 10.54 -0.50
C ASP A 43 -6.55 9.91 -1.05
N GLY A 44 -6.35 8.61 -0.80
CA GLY A 44 -5.15 7.91 -1.24
C GLY A 44 -3.90 8.17 -0.39
N ALA A 45 -4.02 8.72 0.82
CA ALA A 45 -2.89 8.95 1.72
C ALA A 45 -2.91 8.04 2.95
N TRP A 46 -1.74 7.51 3.34
CA TRP A 46 -1.60 6.65 4.53
C TRP A 46 -1.53 7.44 5.83
N GLU A 47 -0.89 8.61 5.83
CA GLU A 47 -0.65 9.40 7.05
C GLU A 47 -1.95 9.77 7.77
N PRO A 48 -3.00 10.28 7.11
CA PRO A 48 -4.27 10.58 7.77
C PRO A 48 -4.93 9.33 8.38
N MET A 49 -4.79 8.16 7.73
CA MET A 49 -5.30 6.90 8.26
C MET A 49 -4.52 6.43 9.49
N LEU A 50 -3.19 6.55 9.48
CA LEU A 50 -2.32 6.21 10.62
C LEU A 50 -2.63 7.11 11.82
N ASP A 51 -2.83 8.41 11.59
CA ASP A 51 -3.18 9.36 12.66
C ASP A 51 -4.54 9.00 13.30
N ASP A 52 -5.51 8.58 12.50
CA ASP A 52 -6.82 8.12 12.97
C ASP A 52 -6.71 6.85 13.84
N LEU A 53 -5.90 5.88 13.42
CA LEU A 53 -5.65 4.67 14.19
C LEU A 53 -4.92 4.96 15.52
N ARG A 54 -3.93 5.86 15.50
CA ARG A 54 -3.20 6.30 16.70
C ARG A 54 -4.10 7.09 17.65
N ASN A 55 -4.96 7.96 17.13
CA ASN A 55 -5.97 8.67 17.92
C ASN A 55 -6.93 7.71 18.63
N ARG A 56 -7.31 6.62 17.96
CA ARG A 56 -8.17 5.59 18.56
C ARG A 56 -7.51 4.87 19.74
N LEU A 57 -6.20 4.63 19.71
CA LEU A 57 -5.47 4.03 20.83
C LEU A 57 -5.55 4.88 22.11
N VAL A 58 -5.58 6.20 21.96
CA VAL A 58 -5.63 7.16 23.08
C VAL A 58 -7.05 7.63 23.42
N GLY A 59 -8.08 6.99 22.87
CA GLY A 59 -9.48 7.27 23.18
C GLY A 59 -10.03 8.57 22.58
N LYS A 60 -9.37 9.15 21.57
CA LYS A 60 -9.87 10.31 20.82
C LYS A 60 -10.94 9.89 19.80
N PRO A 61 -11.79 10.81 19.31
CA PRO A 61 -12.68 10.55 18.18
C PRO A 61 -11.89 10.06 16.94
N TYR A 62 -12.47 9.13 16.19
CA TYR A 62 -11.87 8.51 14.98
C TYR A 62 -12.94 8.23 13.94
N ILE A 63 -12.57 8.13 12.65
CA ILE A 63 -13.52 8.05 11.53
C ILE A 63 -14.11 6.63 11.35
N PHE A 64 -13.39 5.54 11.67
CA PHE A 64 -13.87 4.16 11.39
C PHE A 64 -13.48 3.07 12.43
N LYS A 65 -14.34 2.05 12.61
CA LYS A 65 -14.11 0.90 13.52
C LYS A 65 -13.63 -0.35 12.77
N LEU A 66 -12.32 -0.55 12.67
CA LEU A 66 -11.74 -1.90 12.52
C LEU A 66 -11.83 -2.64 13.85
N ALA A 67 -12.09 -3.96 13.83
CA ALA A 67 -12.16 -4.79 15.05
C ALA A 67 -10.83 -4.74 15.85
N ASN A 68 -10.76 -5.39 17.02
CA ASN A 68 -9.73 -5.28 18.08
C ASN A 68 -8.23 -5.52 17.71
N ARG A 69 -7.73 -4.96 16.61
CA ARG A 69 -6.40 -5.20 16.00
C ARG A 69 -5.76 -3.92 15.45
N ILE A 70 -5.95 -2.80 16.17
CA ILE A 70 -5.46 -1.48 15.72
C ILE A 70 -3.93 -1.49 15.55
N GLN A 71 -3.20 -2.12 16.47
CA GLN A 71 -1.75 -2.22 16.41
C GLN A 71 -1.30 -3.00 15.17
N ASP A 72 -1.89 -4.16 14.91
CA ASP A 72 -1.60 -4.93 13.70
C ASP A 72 -1.92 -4.12 12.43
N ASP A 73 -3.04 -3.38 12.40
CA ASP A 73 -3.41 -2.57 11.23
C ASP A 73 -2.42 -1.41 11.00
N ILE A 74 -1.86 -0.82 12.06
CA ILE A 74 -0.76 0.16 11.96
C ILE A 74 0.47 -0.50 11.32
N GLU A 75 0.90 -1.66 11.84
CA GLU A 75 2.07 -2.37 11.30
C GLU A 75 1.89 -2.76 9.83
N ARG A 76 0.68 -3.20 9.44
CA ARG A 76 0.34 -3.49 8.04
C ARG A 76 0.44 -2.25 7.15
N ILE A 77 -0.08 -1.11 7.61
CA ILE A 77 -0.02 0.15 6.85
C ILE A 77 1.43 0.60 6.70
N GLU A 78 2.23 0.54 7.76
CA GLU A 78 3.64 0.93 7.70
C GLU A 78 4.40 0.08 6.66
N GLN A 79 4.22 -1.25 6.67
CA GLN A 79 4.80 -2.15 5.66
C GLN A 79 4.36 -1.82 4.23
N MET A 80 3.06 -1.56 4.01
CA MET A 80 2.53 -1.23 2.69
C MET A 80 2.98 0.16 2.22
N SER A 81 3.07 1.14 3.12
CA SER A 81 3.54 2.48 2.82
C SER A 81 5.02 2.50 2.45
N GLU A 82 5.85 1.72 3.14
CA GLU A 82 7.26 1.55 2.79
C GLU A 82 7.41 0.92 1.39
N PHE A 83 6.62 -0.10 1.09
CA PHE A 83 6.62 -0.75 -0.22
C PHE A 83 6.20 0.20 -1.35
N GLU A 84 5.16 1.01 -1.14
CA GLU A 84 4.73 2.04 -2.10
C GLU A 84 5.82 3.07 -2.37
N ALA A 85 6.52 3.52 -1.31
CA ALA A 85 7.60 4.49 -1.43
C ALA A 85 8.84 3.91 -2.14
N GLU A 86 9.21 2.66 -1.85
CA GLU A 86 10.35 1.98 -2.49
C GLU A 86 10.15 1.77 -3.99
N HIS A 87 8.92 1.44 -4.40
CA HIS A 87 8.59 1.13 -5.78
C HIS A 87 7.96 2.30 -6.55
N ASN A 88 7.66 3.41 -5.86
CA ASN A 88 6.97 4.59 -6.40
C ASN A 88 5.65 4.22 -7.10
N ILE A 89 4.78 3.51 -6.38
CA ILE A 89 3.47 3.04 -6.85
C ILE A 89 2.36 3.37 -5.83
N ASP A 90 1.09 3.23 -6.25
CA ASP A 90 -0.05 3.14 -5.34
C ASP A 90 -0.61 1.71 -5.38
N LEU A 91 -0.66 1.01 -4.24
CA LEU A 91 -1.22 -0.33 -4.14
C LEU A 91 -2.71 -0.35 -4.50
N ALA A 92 -3.42 0.78 -4.37
CA ALA A 92 -4.82 0.88 -4.76
C ALA A 92 -5.04 0.61 -6.26
N ASP A 93 -4.03 0.84 -7.10
CA ASP A 93 -4.11 0.56 -8.55
C ASP A 93 -4.03 -0.95 -8.86
N TYR A 94 -3.61 -1.77 -7.89
CA TYR A 94 -3.37 -3.21 -8.07
C TYR A 94 -4.30 -4.09 -7.23
N VAL A 95 -5.01 -3.51 -6.26
CA VAL A 95 -6.02 -4.21 -5.46
C VAL A 95 -7.38 -4.01 -6.10
N ASP A 96 -7.91 -5.07 -6.74
CA ASP A 96 -9.28 -5.07 -7.24
C ASP A 96 -10.25 -4.79 -6.09
N SER A 97 -11.11 -3.78 -6.25
CA SER A 97 -12.26 -3.58 -5.39
C SER A 97 -13.25 -4.70 -5.65
N VAL A 98 -13.22 -5.71 -4.77
CA VAL A 98 -14.19 -6.83 -4.71
C VAL A 98 -15.64 -6.34 -4.70
#